data_AF-A0A2E0QSC7-F1
#
_entry.id   AF-A0A2E0QSC7-F1
#
_cell.length_a   1.000
_cell.length_b   1.000
_cell.length_c   1.000
_cell.angle_alpha   90.00
_cell.angle_beta   90.00
_cell.angle_gamma   90.00
#
_symmetry.space_group_name_H-M   'P 1'
#
loop_
_entity.id
_entity.type
_entity.pdbx_description
1 polymer ?
#
loop_
_entity_poly.entity_id
_entity_poly.type
_entity_poly.pdbx_seq_one_letter_code
_entity_poly.pdbx_strand_id
1 'polypeptide(L)'
;MTSTPIPEVLHFQPDGTGAGLYTETIDLQQIGVLDVSRASEIEFNPDTQQWEVFDYTGVRVFTDPSRETCLRWEREYFNHPHTT
;
A
#
# COMPACT_ATOMS: atom_id res chain seq x y z
N MET A 1 22.64 -20.16 21.00
CA MET A 1 22.76 -19.03 20.06
C MET A 1 21.49 -19.03 19.23
N THR A 2 20.57 -18.09 19.47
CA THR A 2 19.37 -17.92 18.65
C THR A 2 19.74 -17.05 17.46
N SER A 3 19.70 -17.60 16.25
CA SER A 3 19.89 -16.84 15.02
C SER A 3 18.77 -15.82 14.90
N THR A 4 19.11 -14.54 14.80
CA THR A 4 18.15 -13.51 14.38
C THR A 4 17.69 -13.87 12.96
N PRO A 5 16.38 -13.96 12.69
CA PRO A 5 15.91 -14.16 11.33
C PRO A 5 16.32 -12.96 10.49
N ILE A 6 16.99 -13.20 9.36
CA ILE A 6 17.31 -12.13 8.41
C ILE A 6 15.98 -11.75 7.75
N PRO A 7 15.57 -10.46 7.79
CA PRO A 7 14.27 -10.07 7.25
C PRO A 7 14.21 -10.34 5.74
N GLU A 8 13.21 -11.10 5.30
CA GLU A 8 12.89 -11.44 3.89
C GLU A 8 12.28 -10.26 3.11
N VAL A 9 12.40 -9.04 3.63
CA VAL A 9 11.64 -7.87 3.16
C VAL A 9 12.44 -7.13 2.09
N LEU A 10 11.82 -6.91 0.94
CA LEU A 10 12.29 -5.96 -0.07
C LEU A 10 11.99 -4.52 0.39
N HIS A 11 13.02 -3.71 0.53
CA HIS A 11 12.92 -2.31 0.89
C HIS A 11 13.05 -1.44 -0.36
N PHE A 12 12.06 -0.59 -0.62
CA PHE A 12 12.12 0.42 -1.67
C PHE A 12 12.48 1.79 -1.06
N GLN A 13 13.48 2.44 -1.66
CA GLN A 13 13.86 3.81 -1.33
C GLN A 13 12.97 4.81 -2.09
N PRO A 14 12.87 6.06 -1.62
CA PRO A 14 12.07 7.10 -2.30
C PRO A 14 12.52 7.42 -3.73
N ASP A 15 13.76 7.08 -4.11
CA ASP A 15 14.29 7.22 -5.47
C ASP A 15 13.89 6.07 -6.41
N GLY A 16 13.10 5.11 -5.91
CA GLY A 16 12.64 3.94 -6.65
C GLY A 16 13.59 2.75 -6.62
N THR A 17 14.73 2.83 -5.93
CA THR A 17 15.65 1.69 -5.82
C THR A 17 15.16 0.67 -4.78
N GLY A 18 15.13 -0.61 -5.16
CA GLY A 18 14.80 -1.72 -4.27
C GLY A 18 16.06 -2.45 -3.78
N ALA A 19 16.09 -2.83 -2.50
CA ALA A 19 17.15 -3.65 -1.91
C ALA A 19 16.55 -4.72 -0.99
N GLY A 20 17.16 -5.91 -0.97
CA GLY A 20 16.72 -7.01 -0.12
C GLY A 20 17.80 -8.08 -0.02
N LEU A 21 17.62 -9.04 0.88
CA LEU A 21 18.49 -10.21 0.94
C LEU A 21 18.20 -11.09 -0.27
N TYR A 22 19.21 -11.32 -1.12
CA TYR A 22 19.12 -12.35 -2.14
C TYR A 22 19.07 -13.71 -1.46
N THR A 23 18.00 -14.47 -1.70
CA THR A 23 17.86 -15.86 -1.26
C THR A 23 17.74 -16.73 -2.51
N GLU A 24 18.21 -17.98 -2.45
CA GLU A 24 17.97 -18.94 -3.55
C GLU A 24 16.48 -19.32 -3.67
N THR A 25 15.64 -18.92 -2.72
CA THR A 25 14.20 -19.13 -2.71
C THR A 25 13.48 -18.24 -3.73
N ILE A 26 13.97 -17.01 -3.95
CA ILE A 26 13.39 -16.05 -4.90
C ILE A 26 14.52 -15.47 -5.74
N ASP A 27 14.58 -15.86 -7.02
CA ASP A 27 15.49 -15.23 -7.97
C ASP A 27 15.03 -13.81 -8.27
N LEU A 28 15.61 -12.84 -7.55
CA LEU A 28 15.30 -11.42 -7.71
C LEU A 28 15.57 -10.91 -9.15
N GLN A 29 16.40 -11.59 -9.94
CA GLN A 29 16.66 -11.24 -11.34
C GLN A 29 15.51 -11.66 -12.28
N GLN A 30 14.65 -12.57 -11.83
CA GLN A 30 13.45 -13.01 -12.54
C GLN A 30 12.19 -12.30 -12.06
N ILE A 31 12.28 -11.44 -11.04
CA ILE A 31 11.18 -10.54 -10.71
C ILE A 31 10.96 -9.67 -11.93
N GLY A 32 9.82 -9.90 -12.60
CA GLY A 32 9.46 -9.23 -13.84
C GLY A 32 9.16 -7.75 -13.62
N VAL A 33 8.34 -7.19 -14.51
CA VAL A 33 7.94 -5.79 -14.41
C VAL A 33 7.09 -5.57 -13.16
N LEU A 34 7.48 -4.60 -12.34
CA LEU A 34 6.67 -4.13 -11.23
C LEU A 34 5.43 -3.40 -11.79
N ASP A 35 4.23 -3.92 -11.50
CA ASP A 35 2.97 -3.23 -11.75
C ASP A 35 2.53 -2.52 -10.46
N VAL A 36 2.29 -1.21 -10.56
CA VAL A 36 1.94 -0.36 -9.42
C VAL A 36 0.62 0.32 -9.70
N SER A 37 -0.43 -0.13 -9.01
CA SER A 37 -1.74 0.51 -9.00
C SER A 37 -1.95 1.30 -7.72
N ARG A 38 -2.68 2.41 -7.79
CA ARG A 38 -3.16 3.09 -6.58
C ARG A 38 -4.09 2.14 -5.82
N ALA A 39 -3.94 2.08 -4.50
CA ALA A 39 -4.83 1.31 -3.63
C ALA A 39 -6.25 1.93 -3.57
N SER A 40 -6.31 3.26 -3.67
CA SER A 40 -7.53 4.04 -3.57
C SER A 40 -7.41 5.42 -4.21
N GLU A 41 -8.57 6.05 -4.36
CA GLU A 41 -8.74 7.44 -4.80
C GLU A 41 -9.59 8.20 -3.76
N ILE A 42 -9.22 9.44 -3.46
CA ILE A 42 -9.94 10.29 -2.49
C ILE A 42 -10.42 11.55 -3.21
N GLU A 43 -11.74 11.69 -3.35
CA GLU A 43 -12.39 12.80 -4.06
C GLU A 43 -13.32 13.59 -3.14
N PHE A 44 -13.52 14.88 -3.43
CA PHE A 44 -14.48 15.70 -2.70
C PHE A 44 -15.83 15.69 -3.44
N ASN A 45 -16.89 15.35 -2.72
CA ASN A 45 -18.25 15.37 -3.22
C ASN A 45 -18.95 16.67 -2.79
N PRO A 46 -19.24 17.59 -3.73
CA PRO A 46 -19.82 18.90 -3.40
C PRO A 46 -21.28 18.81 -2.92
N ASP A 47 -22.02 17.76 -3.31
CA ASP A 47 -23.43 17.61 -2.95
C ASP A 47 -23.60 17.17 -1.49
N THR A 48 -22.67 16.34 -1.00
CA THR A 48 -22.69 15.82 0.38
C THR A 48 -21.72 16.56 1.32
N GLN A 49 -20.84 17.39 0.76
CA GLN A 49 -19.74 18.06 1.46
C GLN A 49 -18.83 17.08 2.21
N GLN A 50 -18.57 15.92 1.60
CA GLN A 50 -17.72 14.88 2.15
C GLN A 50 -16.50 14.65 1.26
N TRP A 51 -15.43 14.14 1.85
CA TRP A 51 -14.41 13.41 1.12
C TRP A 51 -14.82 11.94 1.05
N GLU A 52 -14.72 11.33 -0.12
CA GLU A 52 -15.09 9.95 -0.41
C GLU A 52 -13.84 9.18 -0.84
N VAL A 53 -13.63 8.00 -0.25
CA VAL A 53 -12.53 7.10 -0.59
C VAL A 53 -13.08 5.95 -1.42
N PHE A 54 -12.55 5.77 -2.63
CA PHE A 54 -12.86 4.69 -3.56
C PHE A 54 -11.71 3.71 -3.60
N ASP A 55 -12.00 2.41 -3.57
CA ASP A 55 -10.97 1.39 -3.78
C ASP A 55 -10.55 1.29 -5.27
N TYR A 56 -9.59 0.43 -5.57
CA TYR A 56 -9.11 0.18 -6.94
C TYR A 56 -10.18 -0.36 -7.91
N THR A 57 -11.35 -0.79 -7.41
CA THR A 57 -12.50 -1.22 -8.21
C THR A 57 -13.51 -0.09 -8.46
N GLY A 58 -13.28 1.09 -7.87
CA GLY A 58 -14.17 2.25 -7.93
C GLY A 58 -15.32 2.20 -6.92
N VAL A 59 -15.28 1.30 -5.94
CA VAL A 59 -16.32 1.21 -4.90
C VAL A 59 -15.97 2.17 -3.76
N ARG A 60 -16.94 3.00 -3.35
CA ARG A 60 -16.77 3.87 -2.17
C ARG A 60 -16.72 3.02 -0.89
N VAL A 61 -15.57 3.03 -0.23
CA VAL A 61 -15.29 2.22 0.97
C VAL A 61 -15.28 3.04 2.26
N PHE A 62 -15.09 4.35 2.18
CA PHE A 62 -15.09 5.25 3.33
C PHE A 62 -15.47 6.68 2.95
N THR A 63 -15.92 7.48 3.93
CA THR A 63 -16.19 8.90 3.75
C THR A 63 -16.11 9.66 5.07
N ASP A 64 -15.61 10.90 5.03
CA ASP A 64 -15.53 11.81 6.17
C ASP A 64 -15.50 13.29 5.70
N PRO A 65 -16.01 14.26 6.47
CA PRO A 65 -15.91 15.68 6.10
C PRO A 65 -14.45 16.19 6.06
N SER A 66 -13.53 15.51 6.75
CA SER A 66 -12.10 15.82 6.77
C SER A 66 -11.32 14.93 5.82
N ARG A 67 -10.63 15.57 4.86
CA ARG A 67 -9.69 14.89 3.97
C ARG A 67 -8.59 14.15 4.74
N GLU A 68 -8.11 14.73 5.84
CA GLU A 68 -7.05 14.14 6.64
C GLU A 68 -7.52 12.87 7.35
N THR A 69 -8.78 12.83 7.78
CA THR A 69 -9.36 11.60 8.34
C THR A 69 -9.43 10.50 7.28
N CYS A 70 -9.84 10.83 6.05
CA CYS A 70 -9.83 9.88 4.93
C CYS A 70 -8.43 9.34 4.62
N LEU A 71 -7.41 10.21 4.60
CA LEU A 71 -6.01 9.80 4.38
C LEU A 71 -5.47 8.90 5.49
N ARG A 72 -5.80 9.20 6.75
CA ARG A 72 -5.42 8.34 7.88
C ARG A 72 -6.10 6.97 7.77
N TRP A 73 -7.40 6.96 7.49
CA TRP A 73 -8.15 5.73 7.27
C TRP A 73 -7.57 4.90 6.12
N GLU A 74 -7.25 5.52 4.98
CA GLU A 74 -6.62 4.87 3.83
C GLU A 74 -5.32 4.16 4.22
N ARG A 75 -4.44 4.87 4.94
CA ARG A 75 -3.16 4.31 5.40
C ARG A 75 -3.35 3.15 6.37
N GLU A 76 -4.30 3.24 7.28
CA GLU A 76 -4.58 2.16 8.23
C GLU A 76 -5.16 0.94 7.49
N TYR A 77 -6.14 1.16 6.61
CA TYR A 77 -6.83 0.08 5.90
C TYR A 77 -5.91 -0.67 4.93
N PHE A 78 -5.14 0.04 4.09
CA PHE A 78 -4.34 -0.59 3.03
C PHE A 78 -2.91 -0.97 3.44
N ASN A 79 -2.36 -0.43 4.54
CA ASN A 79 -1.03 -0.87 5.01
C ASN A 79 -1.10 -2.05 6.00
N HIS A 80 -2.30 -2.45 6.45
CA HIS A 80 -2.42 -3.69 7.20
C HIS A 80 -2.41 -4.88 6.23
N PRO A 81 -1.45 -5.82 6.35
CA PRO A 81 -1.47 -7.03 5.54
C PRO A 81 -2.75 -7.79 5.89
N HIS A 82 -3.64 -7.96 4.90
CA HIS A 82 -4.74 -8.92 5.01
C HIS A 82 -4.10 -10.30 5.17
N THR A 83 -3.99 -10.76 6.41
CA THR A 83 -3.53 -12.11 6.71
C THR A 83 -4.63 -13.04 6.21
N THR A 84 -4.39 -13.68 5.06
CA THR A 84 -5.26 -14.75 4.53
C THR A 84 -4.72 -16.08 4.99
#